data_AF-A0A2G9RGD7-F1
#
_entry.id   AF-A0A2G9RGD7-F1
#
_cell.length_a   1.000
_cell.length_b   1.000
_cell.length_c   1.000
_cell.angle_alpha   90.00
_cell.angle_beta   90.00
_cell.angle_gamma   90.00
#
_symmetry.space_group_name_H-M   'P 1'
#
loop_
_entity.id
_entity.type
_entity.pdbx_description
1 polymer ?
#
loop_
_entity_poly.entity_id
_entity_poly.type
_entity_poly.pdbx_seq_one_letter_code
_entity_poly.pdbx_strand_id
1 'polypeptide(L)'
;MEATYINHNFSQQCLQMGKEKYKFPNPNPFMEDDVDKNEVASVGYRYRRWKLGDDIDLVVRCEHDGVMTGANGEVSFVNVKTLNEWDSRHCNGVDWRQKLDSQRGAVIATELKNNSYKLARWTCCALLAGSEYLKLGYVSRYHVKDSSRHVILGTQQFKPNEFANQINLSMENAWGILRCVVDICMKLDEGKYLILKDPNKASIQVIRVYSLPDGTFSSDDDDDDDEEEEEEVEEEES
;
A
#
# COMPACT_ATOMS: atom_id res chain seq x y z
N MET A 1 -9.20 -5.24 -10.19
CA MET A 1 -10.35 -4.93 -9.30
C MET A 1 -10.58 -6.04 -8.27
N GLU A 2 -10.84 -7.28 -8.67
CA GLU A 2 -11.10 -8.39 -7.73
C GLU A 2 -10.02 -8.58 -6.65
N ALA A 3 -8.73 -8.63 -7.01
CA ALA A 3 -7.65 -8.81 -6.05
C ALA A 3 -7.59 -7.70 -4.99
N THR A 4 -7.90 -6.46 -5.36
CA THR A 4 -7.97 -5.32 -4.44
C THR A 4 -9.14 -5.48 -3.47
N TYR A 5 -10.31 -5.87 -3.98
CA TYR A 5 -11.50 -6.14 -3.16
C TYR A 5 -11.24 -7.26 -2.13
N ILE A 6 -10.61 -8.36 -2.55
CA ILE A 6 -10.19 -9.46 -1.67
C ILE A 6 -9.22 -8.94 -0.58
N ASN A 7 -8.26 -8.09 -0.97
CA ASN A 7 -7.28 -7.54 -0.03
C ASN A 7 -7.93 -6.63 1.02
N HIS A 8 -8.86 -5.75 0.61
CA HIS A 8 -9.62 -4.91 1.55
C HIS A 8 -10.44 -5.76 2.53
N ASN A 9 -11.21 -6.73 2.03
CA ASN A 9 -12.04 -7.58 2.87
C ASN A 9 -11.22 -8.39 3.86
N PHE A 10 -10.18 -9.08 3.40
CA PHE A 10 -9.35 -9.91 4.26
C PHE A 10 -8.61 -9.10 5.33
N SER A 11 -8.16 -7.88 5.00
CA SER A 11 -7.45 -7.01 5.96
C SER A 11 -8.27 -6.76 7.22
N GLN A 12 -9.60 -6.63 7.08
CA GLN A 12 -10.51 -6.39 8.20
C GLN A 12 -11.07 -7.70 8.78
N GLN A 13 -11.37 -8.68 7.92
CA GLN A 13 -11.95 -9.97 8.34
C GLN A 13 -11.03 -10.77 9.26
N CYS A 14 -9.71 -10.59 9.14
CA CYS A 14 -8.73 -11.29 9.97
C CYS A 14 -8.53 -10.66 11.37
N LEU A 15 -9.20 -9.54 11.66
CA LEU A 15 -9.11 -8.80 12.92
C LEU A 15 -10.30 -9.10 13.84
N GLN A 16 -10.15 -8.77 15.13
CA GLN A 16 -11.23 -8.90 16.11
C GLN A 16 -12.13 -7.66 16.08
N MET A 17 -13.25 -7.74 15.37
CA MET A 17 -14.24 -6.66 15.29
C MET A 17 -15.02 -6.51 16.61
N GLY A 18 -15.38 -5.27 16.96
CA GLY A 18 -16.17 -4.96 18.16
C GLY A 18 -15.40 -5.01 19.49
N LYS A 19 -14.09 -5.26 19.46
CA LYS A 19 -13.22 -5.16 20.64
C LYS A 19 -12.51 -3.82 20.69
N GLU A 20 -11.91 -3.52 21.84
CA GLU A 20 -11.10 -2.31 22.00
C GLU A 20 -9.94 -2.29 21.00
N LYS A 21 -9.93 -1.24 20.15
CA LYS A 21 -8.87 -1.00 19.18
C LYS A 21 -7.65 -0.42 19.89
N TYR A 22 -6.45 -0.81 19.46
CA TYR A 22 -5.22 -0.13 19.90
C TYR A 22 -5.21 1.30 19.37
N LYS A 23 -5.07 2.28 20.27
CA LYS A 23 -5.11 3.71 19.94
C LYS A 23 -3.71 4.29 19.93
N PHE A 24 -3.40 5.04 18.87
CA PHE A 24 -2.23 5.92 18.84
C PHE A 24 -2.52 7.21 19.64
N PRO A 25 -1.48 7.97 20.02
CA PRO A 25 -1.67 9.27 20.69
C PRO A 25 -2.49 10.27 19.87
N ASN A 26 -2.35 10.23 18.54
CA ASN A 26 -3.08 11.10 17.62
C ASN A 26 -4.19 10.31 16.89
N PRO A 27 -5.34 10.95 16.60
CA PRO A 27 -6.41 10.34 15.81
C PRO A 27 -6.01 10.20 14.34
N ASN A 28 -6.84 9.49 13.57
CA ASN A 28 -6.68 9.39 12.12
C ASN A 28 -6.94 10.76 11.48
N PRO A 29 -5.99 11.34 10.71
CA PRO A 29 -6.14 12.67 10.11
C PRO A 29 -7.08 12.71 8.90
N PHE A 30 -7.61 11.57 8.44
CA PHE A 30 -8.53 11.49 7.30
C PHE A 30 -9.97 11.22 7.71
N MET A 31 -10.27 11.27 9.01
CA MET A 31 -11.64 11.17 9.50
C MET A 31 -12.15 12.57 9.84
N GLU A 32 -13.31 12.90 9.29
CA GLU A 32 -14.12 14.01 9.77
C GLU A 32 -14.74 13.63 11.12
N ASP A 33 -15.01 14.63 11.96
CA ASP A 33 -15.43 14.41 13.36
C ASP A 33 -16.83 13.76 13.49
N ASP A 34 -17.63 13.78 12.42
CA ASP A 34 -19.00 13.28 12.31
C ASP A 34 -19.10 11.84 11.81
N VAL A 35 -18.01 11.26 11.28
CA VAL A 35 -17.98 9.85 10.84
C VAL A 35 -17.85 8.91 12.04
N ASP A 36 -18.72 7.89 12.13
CA ASP A 36 -18.60 6.87 13.17
C ASP A 36 -17.27 6.10 13.02
N LYS A 37 -16.42 6.19 14.03
CA LYS A 37 -15.12 5.51 14.13
C LYS A 37 -15.22 3.98 14.03
N ASN A 38 -16.42 3.43 14.14
CA ASN A 38 -16.71 2.01 13.94
C ASN A 38 -16.85 1.62 12.46
N GLU A 39 -17.17 2.54 11.56
CA GLU A 39 -17.29 2.27 10.12
C GLU A 39 -15.94 2.32 9.40
N VAL A 40 -14.93 2.95 10.02
CA VAL A 40 -13.61 3.09 9.43
C VAL A 40 -12.75 1.84 9.63
N ALA A 41 -12.12 1.43 8.52
CA ALA A 41 -11.17 0.33 8.50
C ALA A 41 -10.07 0.52 9.54
N SER A 42 -9.65 -0.57 10.17
CA SER A 42 -8.49 -0.57 11.06
C SER A 42 -7.23 -0.26 10.26
N VAL A 43 -6.66 0.92 10.50
CA VAL A 43 -5.38 1.36 9.97
C VAL A 43 -4.71 2.30 10.97
N GLY A 44 -3.40 2.11 11.18
CA GLY A 44 -2.56 3.00 11.98
C GLY A 44 -1.52 3.69 11.11
N TYR A 45 -1.47 5.03 11.16
CA TYR A 45 -0.48 5.82 10.42
C TYR A 45 0.72 6.16 11.29
N ARG A 46 1.92 5.99 10.73
CA ARG A 46 3.18 6.37 11.38
C ARG A 46 4.04 7.18 10.41
N TYR A 47 4.30 8.43 10.75
CA TYR A 47 5.19 9.30 9.99
C TYR A 47 6.63 9.05 10.48
N ARG A 48 7.51 8.66 9.56
CA ARG A 48 8.90 8.35 9.87
C ARG A 48 9.82 9.21 8.99
N ARG A 49 10.96 9.60 9.57
CA ARG A 49 11.97 10.43 8.91
C ARG A 49 13.27 9.65 8.73
N TRP A 50 13.86 9.75 7.55
CA TRP A 50 15.18 9.22 7.22
C TRP A 50 16.05 10.34 6.66
N LYS A 51 17.32 10.34 7.06
CA LYS A 51 18.36 11.20 6.48
C LYS A 51 19.00 10.45 5.32
N LEU A 52 18.91 11.00 4.10
CA LEU A 52 19.49 10.39 2.89
C LEU A 52 20.87 10.97 2.51
N GLY A 53 21.40 11.89 3.32
CA GLY A 53 22.62 12.66 3.01
C GLY A 53 22.31 13.91 2.18
N ASP A 54 23.32 14.77 1.99
CA ASP A 54 23.24 15.99 1.17
C ASP A 54 22.01 16.87 1.47
N ASP A 55 21.72 17.06 2.76
CA ASP A 55 20.57 17.81 3.27
C ASP A 55 19.18 17.30 2.81
N ILE A 56 19.11 16.06 2.29
CA ILE A 56 17.86 15.42 1.91
C ILE A 56 17.25 14.71 3.13
N ASP A 57 16.08 15.20 3.53
CA ASP A 57 15.19 14.59 4.52
C ASP A 57 14.01 13.91 3.86
N LEU A 58 13.96 12.57 3.96
CA LEU A 58 12.80 11.81 3.50
C LEU A 58 11.81 11.62 4.66
N VAL A 59 10.58 12.08 4.47
CA VAL A 59 9.45 11.77 5.35
C VAL A 59 8.51 10.83 4.63
N VAL A 60 8.19 9.69 5.25
CA VAL A 60 7.25 8.71 4.70
C VAL A 60 6.10 8.53 5.68
N ARG A 61 4.87 8.63 5.17
CA ARG A 61 3.66 8.16 5.86
C ARG A 61 3.60 6.64 5.70
N CYS A 62 3.88 5.92 6.77
CA CYS A 62 3.80 4.46 6.81
C CYS A 62 2.49 4.00 7.45
N GLU A 63 2.14 2.74 7.23
CA GLU A 63 0.85 2.17 7.62
C GLU A 63 1.02 0.81 8.30
N HIS A 64 0.24 0.57 9.35
CA HIS A 64 0.07 -0.74 10.00
C HIS A 64 -1.40 -1.14 9.89
N ASP A 65 -1.67 -2.39 9.54
CA ASP A 65 -3.04 -2.89 9.32
C ASP A 65 -3.65 -3.45 10.62
N GLY A 66 -2.82 -3.89 11.56
CA GLY A 66 -3.29 -4.38 12.86
C GLY A 66 -2.19 -4.56 13.90
N VAL A 67 -2.59 -5.06 15.06
CA VAL A 67 -1.68 -5.39 16.17
C VAL A 67 -1.91 -6.80 16.68
N MET A 68 -0.87 -7.40 17.24
CA MET A 68 -0.94 -8.66 17.98
C MET A 68 -0.34 -8.46 19.36
N THR A 69 -0.97 -9.04 20.38
CA THR A 69 -0.43 -9.02 21.75
C THR A 69 0.22 -10.36 22.03
N GLY A 70 1.52 -10.34 22.36
CA GLY A 70 2.27 -11.52 22.79
C GLY A 70 1.88 -11.99 24.19
N ALA A 71 2.37 -13.17 24.59
CA ALA A 71 2.08 -13.76 25.90
C ALA A 71 2.48 -12.85 27.08
N ASN A 72 3.49 -12.00 26.88
CA ASN A 72 4.01 -11.07 27.89
C ASN A 72 3.32 -9.70 27.87
N GLY A 73 2.27 -9.52 27.06
CA GLY A 73 1.59 -8.23 26.88
C GLY A 73 2.25 -7.27 25.89
N GLU A 74 3.37 -7.66 25.28
CA GLU A 74 4.05 -6.86 24.25
C GLU A 74 3.20 -6.75 22.98
N VAL A 75 3.14 -5.55 22.40
CA VAL A 75 2.34 -5.25 21.21
C VAL A 75 3.22 -5.26 19.97
N SER A 76 2.94 -6.19 19.07
CA SER A 76 3.60 -6.32 17.77
C SER A 76 2.74 -5.69 16.69
N PHE A 77 3.28 -4.74 15.93
CA PHE A 77 2.60 -4.15 14.77
C PHE A 77 2.69 -5.08 13.55
N VAL A 78 1.58 -5.18 12.82
CA VAL A 78 1.44 -6.14 11.72
C VAL A 78 0.95 -5.44 10.46
N ASN A 79 1.58 -5.76 9.33
CA ASN A 79 0.98 -5.53 8.02
C ASN A 79 0.26 -6.77 7.53
N VAL A 80 -0.94 -6.60 7.01
CA VAL A 80 -1.78 -7.66 6.47
C VAL A 80 -1.93 -7.44 4.97
N LYS A 81 -1.59 -8.45 4.19
CA LYS A 81 -1.76 -8.47 2.73
C LYS A 81 -2.28 -9.82 2.28
N THR A 82 -2.88 -9.87 1.09
CA THR A 82 -3.59 -11.07 0.64
C THR A 82 -3.12 -11.52 -0.73
N LEU A 83 -2.65 -12.77 -0.80
CA LEU A 83 -2.45 -13.48 -2.05
C LEU A 83 -3.77 -14.13 -2.47
N ASN A 84 -4.09 -14.03 -3.76
CA ASN A 84 -5.33 -14.55 -4.31
C ASN A 84 -5.08 -15.57 -5.44
N GLU A 85 -5.74 -16.72 -5.34
CA GLU A 85 -5.77 -17.77 -6.37
C GLU A 85 -7.08 -17.66 -7.19
N TRP A 86 -6.94 -17.60 -8.52
CA TRP A 86 -8.07 -17.55 -9.45
C TRP A 86 -8.26 -18.89 -10.17
N ASP A 87 -7.39 -19.21 -11.15
CA ASP A 87 -7.34 -20.50 -11.83
C ASP A 87 -5.86 -20.89 -12.03
N SER A 88 -5.39 -21.80 -11.18
CA SER A 88 -3.99 -22.24 -11.14
C SER A 88 -3.51 -22.92 -12.42
N ARG A 89 -4.40 -23.36 -13.30
CA ARG A 89 -4.05 -24.09 -14.54
C ARG A 89 -3.41 -23.20 -15.61
N HIS A 90 -3.64 -21.89 -15.58
CA HIS A 90 -3.25 -20.98 -16.67
C HIS A 90 -1.90 -20.28 -16.45
N CYS A 91 -1.38 -20.24 -15.23
CA CYS A 91 -0.20 -19.47 -14.86
C CYS A 91 0.95 -20.33 -14.31
N ASN A 92 1.03 -21.59 -14.75
CA ASN A 92 1.91 -22.61 -14.14
C ASN A 92 1.75 -22.63 -12.60
N GLY A 93 0.50 -22.48 -12.15
CA GLY A 93 0.14 -22.40 -10.75
C GLY A 93 0.16 -23.78 -10.10
N VAL A 94 0.14 -23.78 -8.76
CA VAL A 94 -0.07 -24.97 -7.95
C VAL A 94 -1.44 -24.85 -7.30
N ASP A 95 -2.20 -25.95 -7.21
CA ASP A 95 -3.49 -25.94 -6.52
C ASP A 95 -3.27 -25.76 -5.01
N TRP A 96 -3.66 -24.59 -4.49
CA TRP A 96 -3.44 -24.27 -3.08
C TRP A 96 -4.19 -25.21 -2.15
N ARG A 97 -5.38 -25.68 -2.51
CA ARG A 97 -6.16 -26.59 -1.64
C ARG A 97 -5.43 -27.89 -1.34
N GLN A 98 -4.59 -28.35 -2.26
CA GLN A 98 -3.80 -29.58 -2.09
C GLN A 98 -2.42 -29.29 -1.49
N LYS A 99 -1.85 -28.12 -1.77
CA LYS A 99 -0.43 -27.82 -1.55
C LYS A 99 -0.15 -26.90 -0.38
N LEU A 100 -1.12 -26.13 0.12
CA LEU A 100 -0.88 -25.17 1.19
C LEU A 100 -0.52 -25.82 2.53
N ASP A 101 -0.97 -27.05 2.80
CA ASP A 101 -0.61 -27.74 4.04
C ASP A 101 0.70 -28.51 3.93
N SER A 102 0.92 -29.17 2.79
CA SER A 102 2.06 -30.07 2.59
C SER A 102 3.29 -29.41 1.95
N GLN A 103 3.10 -28.35 1.15
CA GLN A 103 4.12 -27.77 0.27
C GLN A 103 4.05 -26.23 0.23
N ARG A 104 3.98 -25.59 1.41
CA ARG A 104 3.95 -24.10 1.55
C ARG A 104 5.05 -23.39 0.77
N GLY A 105 6.27 -23.93 0.81
CA GLY A 105 7.41 -23.37 0.08
C GLY A 105 7.19 -23.35 -1.44
N ALA A 106 6.54 -24.38 -2.00
CA ALA A 106 6.23 -24.43 -3.42
C ALA A 106 5.17 -23.39 -3.81
N VAL A 107 4.15 -23.19 -2.96
CA VAL A 107 3.14 -22.14 -3.17
C VAL A 107 3.80 -20.76 -3.18
N ILE A 108 4.61 -20.43 -2.17
CA ILE A 108 5.32 -19.15 -2.11
C ILE A 108 6.29 -18.98 -3.29
N ALA A 109 7.01 -20.02 -3.71
CA ALA A 109 7.92 -19.93 -4.85
C ALA A 109 7.19 -19.61 -6.16
N THR A 110 6.04 -20.25 -6.38
CA THR A 110 5.17 -19.97 -7.54
C THR A 110 4.62 -18.54 -7.48
N GLU A 111 4.18 -18.09 -6.31
CA GLU A 111 3.69 -16.71 -6.13
C GLU A 111 4.80 -15.68 -6.27
N LEU A 112 6.02 -15.98 -5.81
CA LEU A 112 7.17 -15.10 -6.02
C LEU A 112 7.48 -14.95 -7.51
N LYS A 113 7.43 -16.04 -8.28
CA LYS A 113 7.64 -16.00 -9.73
C LYS A 113 6.56 -15.18 -10.44
N ASN A 114 5.30 -15.36 -10.06
CA ASN A 114 4.16 -14.77 -10.76
C ASN A 114 3.80 -13.35 -10.28
N ASN A 115 4.14 -13.00 -9.04
CA ASN A 115 3.72 -11.77 -8.36
C ASN A 115 4.89 -11.03 -7.69
N SER A 116 6.12 -11.18 -8.20
CA SER A 116 7.36 -10.61 -7.63
C SER A 116 7.24 -9.13 -7.27
N TYR A 117 6.76 -8.29 -8.19
CA TYR A 117 6.61 -6.85 -7.95
C TYR A 117 5.62 -6.54 -6.82
N LYS A 118 4.50 -7.28 -6.74
CA LYS A 118 3.47 -7.11 -5.71
C LYS A 118 4.04 -7.45 -4.33
N LEU A 119 4.72 -8.58 -4.22
CA LEU A 119 5.35 -9.05 -2.99
C LEU A 119 6.51 -8.14 -2.54
N ALA A 120 7.36 -7.72 -3.48
CA ALA A 120 8.44 -6.77 -3.19
C ALA A 120 7.90 -5.44 -2.66
N ARG A 121 6.86 -4.88 -3.28
CA ARG A 121 6.22 -3.64 -2.82
C ARG A 121 5.68 -3.76 -1.39
N TRP A 122 4.93 -4.83 -1.12
CA TRP A 122 4.39 -5.07 0.23
C TRP A 122 5.49 -5.21 1.29
N THR A 123 6.58 -5.88 0.93
CA THR A 123 7.74 -6.07 1.81
C THR A 123 8.46 -4.75 2.08
N CYS A 124 8.70 -3.94 1.05
CA CYS A 124 9.26 -2.59 1.22
C CYS A 124 8.40 -1.73 2.16
N CYS A 125 7.07 -1.71 1.95
CA CYS A 125 6.17 -0.96 2.82
C CYS A 125 6.23 -1.44 4.28
N ALA A 126 6.26 -2.76 4.51
CA ALA A 126 6.34 -3.31 5.86
C ALA A 126 7.67 -2.99 6.56
N LEU A 127 8.79 -3.01 5.81
CA LEU A 127 10.10 -2.61 6.31
C LEU A 127 10.14 -1.11 6.65
N LEU A 128 9.62 -0.26 5.76
CA LEU A 128 9.51 1.18 6.01
C LEU A 128 8.59 1.49 7.18
N ALA A 129 7.50 0.76 7.37
CA ALA A 129 6.62 0.91 8.53
C ALA A 129 7.31 0.49 9.84
N GLY A 130 8.30 -0.41 9.76
CA GLY A 130 8.91 -1.03 10.93
C GLY A 130 7.93 -1.99 11.61
N SER A 131 7.13 -2.68 10.79
CA SER A 131 6.24 -3.75 11.27
C SER A 131 7.07 -4.93 11.75
N GLU A 132 6.67 -5.52 12.88
CA GLU A 132 7.33 -6.72 13.39
C GLU A 132 6.98 -7.93 12.53
N TYR A 133 5.73 -7.99 12.06
CA TYR A 133 5.23 -9.08 11.23
C TYR A 133 4.57 -8.58 9.94
N LEU A 134 4.79 -9.34 8.88
CA LEU A 134 4.01 -9.31 7.65
C LEU A 134 3.17 -10.59 7.59
N LYS A 135 1.85 -10.46 7.63
CA LYS A 135 0.90 -11.57 7.49
C LYS A 135 0.35 -11.62 6.07
N LEU A 136 0.47 -12.79 5.45
CA LEU A 136 -0.10 -13.12 4.16
C LEU A 136 -1.32 -14.01 4.33
N GLY A 137 -2.47 -13.56 3.85
CA GLY A 137 -3.65 -14.39 3.67
C GLY A 137 -3.64 -15.11 2.33
N TYR A 138 -4.06 -16.38 2.30
CA TYR A 138 -4.24 -17.15 1.07
C TYR A 138 -5.74 -17.32 0.80
N VAL A 139 -6.23 -16.61 -0.21
CA VAL A 139 -7.65 -16.61 -0.57
C VAL A 139 -7.81 -17.18 -1.97
N SER A 140 -8.65 -18.19 -2.13
CA SER A 140 -8.99 -18.75 -3.44
C SER A 140 -10.44 -18.42 -3.79
N ARG A 141 -10.76 -18.29 -5.08
CA ARG A 141 -12.16 -18.39 -5.53
C ARG A 141 -12.79 -19.71 -5.07
N TYR A 142 -14.07 -19.70 -4.73
CA TYR A 142 -14.80 -20.92 -4.36
C TYR A 142 -14.90 -21.89 -5.55
N HIS A 143 -15.21 -21.34 -6.73
CA HIS A 143 -15.18 -22.05 -8.01
C HIS A 143 -14.38 -21.21 -9.01
N VAL A 144 -13.50 -21.83 -9.81
CA VAL A 144 -12.53 -21.11 -10.67
C VAL A 144 -13.15 -20.09 -11.63
N LYS A 145 -14.39 -20.35 -12.08
CA LYS A 145 -15.15 -19.47 -12.98
C LYS A 145 -15.95 -18.37 -12.28
N ASP A 146 -16.07 -18.43 -10.95
CA ASP A 146 -16.90 -17.52 -10.16
C ASP A 146 -16.01 -16.59 -9.34
N SER A 147 -15.95 -15.32 -9.73
CA SER A 147 -15.17 -14.27 -9.06
C SER A 147 -15.94 -13.55 -7.95
N SER A 148 -17.17 -13.97 -7.63
CA SER A 148 -18.00 -13.31 -6.60
C SER A 148 -17.85 -13.93 -5.23
N ARG A 149 -17.40 -15.20 -5.16
CA ARG A 149 -17.28 -15.96 -3.91
C ARG A 149 -15.86 -16.46 -3.72
N HIS A 150 -15.32 -16.22 -2.53
CA HIS A 150 -13.96 -16.59 -2.16
C HIS A 150 -13.94 -17.34 -0.83
N VAL A 151 -12.89 -18.11 -0.62
CA VAL A 151 -12.63 -18.86 0.61
C VAL A 151 -11.20 -18.63 1.07
N ILE A 152 -11.02 -18.42 2.37
CA ILE A 152 -9.71 -18.32 3.01
C ILE A 152 -9.20 -19.74 3.23
N LEU A 153 -8.06 -20.07 2.63
CA LEU A 153 -7.42 -21.37 2.79
C LEU A 153 -6.45 -21.41 3.96
N GLY A 154 -5.86 -20.27 4.30
CA GLY A 154 -4.94 -20.18 5.43
C GLY A 154 -4.26 -18.83 5.52
N THR A 155 -3.39 -18.69 6.52
CA THR A 155 -2.55 -17.52 6.72
C THR A 155 -1.12 -17.94 7.01
N GLN A 156 -0.17 -17.08 6.67
CA GLN A 156 1.23 -17.27 7.01
C GLN A 156 1.82 -15.96 7.51
N GLN A 157 2.68 -16.07 8.52
CA GLN A 157 3.34 -14.95 9.15
C GLN A 157 4.83 -14.99 8.84
N PHE A 158 5.38 -13.82 8.52
CA PHE A 158 6.80 -13.63 8.26
C PHE A 158 7.31 -12.43 9.04
N LYS A 159 8.60 -12.43 9.38
CA LYS A 159 9.30 -11.19 9.71
C LYS A 159 9.69 -10.48 8.41
N PRO A 160 9.45 -9.17 8.24
CA PRO A 160 9.74 -8.48 6.98
C PRO A 160 11.18 -8.61 6.49
N ASN A 161 12.16 -8.56 7.40
CA ASN A 161 13.59 -8.74 7.06
C ASN A 161 13.90 -10.15 6.51
N GLU A 162 13.33 -11.19 7.11
CA GLU A 162 13.50 -12.57 6.65
C GLU A 162 12.82 -12.78 5.29
N PHE A 163 11.62 -12.21 5.12
CA PHE A 163 10.90 -12.31 3.86
C PHE A 163 11.60 -11.54 2.72
N ALA A 164 12.19 -10.37 3.00
CA ALA A 164 13.00 -9.62 2.05
C ALA A 164 14.16 -10.45 1.50
N ASN A 165 14.87 -11.18 2.38
CA ASN A 165 15.93 -12.10 1.97
C ASN A 165 15.39 -13.25 1.12
N GLN A 166 14.24 -13.83 1.47
CA GLN A 166 13.61 -14.92 0.69
C GLN A 166 13.21 -14.50 -0.72
N ILE A 167 12.78 -13.24 -0.91
CA ILE A 167 12.38 -12.71 -2.21
C ILE A 167 13.54 -12.02 -2.97
N ASN A 168 14.76 -12.10 -2.44
CA ASN A 168 15.95 -11.45 -2.98
C ASN A 168 15.81 -9.92 -3.14
N LEU A 169 15.17 -9.27 -2.16
CA LEU A 169 15.01 -7.82 -2.09
C LEU A 169 16.11 -7.22 -1.22
N SER A 170 17.08 -6.56 -1.86
CA SER A 170 18.10 -5.77 -1.15
C SER A 170 17.59 -4.35 -0.89
N MET A 171 17.49 -3.98 0.40
CA MET A 171 17.13 -2.61 0.79
C MET A 171 18.23 -1.60 0.44
N GLU A 172 19.50 -2.00 0.42
CA GLU A 172 20.59 -1.13 -0.03
C GLU A 172 20.40 -0.74 -1.50
N ASN A 173 20.06 -1.71 -2.35
CA ASN A 173 19.74 -1.45 -3.75
C ASN A 173 18.47 -0.58 -3.89
N ALA A 174 17.43 -0.85 -3.08
CA ALA A 174 16.20 -0.04 -3.11
C ALA A 174 16.46 1.43 -2.74
N TRP A 175 17.26 1.68 -1.69
CA TRP A 175 17.67 3.02 -1.30
C TRP A 175 18.55 3.69 -2.34
N GLY A 176 19.47 2.96 -2.97
CA GLY A 176 20.30 3.48 -4.07
C GLY A 176 19.48 3.92 -5.28
N ILE A 177 18.48 3.13 -5.69
CA ILE A 177 17.56 3.48 -6.77
C ILE A 177 16.74 4.72 -6.39
N LEU A 178 16.20 4.78 -5.17
CA LEU A 178 15.45 5.95 -4.70
C LEU A 178 16.33 7.20 -4.72
N ARG A 179 17.56 7.11 -4.22
CA ARG A 179 18.51 8.22 -4.18
C ARG A 179 18.82 8.75 -5.58
N CYS A 180 19.05 7.87 -6.55
CA CYS A 180 19.26 8.24 -7.94
C CYS A 180 18.08 9.05 -8.51
N VAL A 181 16.84 8.62 -8.24
CA VAL A 181 15.64 9.34 -8.67
C VAL A 181 15.54 10.72 -8.00
N VAL A 182 15.75 10.78 -6.68
CA VAL A 182 15.70 12.04 -5.93
C VAL A 182 16.77 13.02 -6.43
N ASP A 183 17.99 12.56 -6.70
CA ASP A 183 19.08 13.40 -7.21
C ASP A 183 18.79 13.95 -8.62
N ILE A 184 18.02 13.23 -9.44
CA ILE A 184 17.54 13.74 -10.73
C ILE A 184 16.49 14.81 -10.48
N CYS A 185 15.48 14.53 -9.65
CA CYS A 185 14.39 15.46 -9.37
C CYS A 185 14.85 16.76 -8.70
N MET A 186 15.82 16.71 -7.78
CA MET A 186 16.37 17.89 -7.10
C MET A 186 17.18 18.82 -8.03
N LYS A 187 17.52 18.38 -9.24
CA LYS A 187 18.20 19.20 -10.27
C LYS A 187 17.23 19.80 -11.28
N LEU A 188 15.96 19.40 -11.24
CA LEU A 188 14.93 19.96 -12.09
C LEU A 188 14.42 21.27 -11.50
N ASP A 189 13.91 22.14 -12.35
CA ASP A 189 13.26 23.37 -11.92
C ASP A 189 11.94 23.07 -11.18
N GLU A 190 11.36 24.08 -10.55
CA GLU A 190 10.05 23.94 -9.91
C GLU A 190 8.97 23.64 -10.97
N GLY A 191 8.15 22.61 -10.72
CA GLY A 191 7.10 22.21 -11.66
C GLY A 191 6.49 20.85 -11.37
N LYS A 192 5.52 20.44 -12.20
CA LYS A 192 4.88 19.13 -12.12
C LYS A 192 5.63 18.13 -13.00
N TYR A 193 5.95 16.96 -12.44
CA TYR A 193 6.66 15.90 -13.14
C TYR A 193 5.94 14.55 -13.06
N LEU A 194 6.12 13.71 -14.07
CA LEU A 194 5.57 12.35 -14.13
C LEU A 194 6.70 11.34 -14.33
N ILE A 195 6.78 10.36 -13.43
CA ILE A 195 7.66 9.21 -13.57
C ILE A 195 6.83 8.06 -14.14
N LEU A 196 7.09 7.69 -15.39
CA LEU A 196 6.36 6.64 -16.10
C LEU A 196 7.28 5.48 -16.47
N LYS A 197 6.82 4.26 -16.17
CA LYS A 197 7.44 3.03 -16.66
C LYS A 197 6.86 2.69 -18.03
N ASP A 198 7.73 2.45 -19.02
CA ASP A 198 7.33 2.06 -20.37
C ASP A 198 6.56 0.72 -20.35
N PRO A 199 5.34 0.64 -20.91
CA PRO A 199 4.51 -0.57 -20.85
C PRO A 199 4.96 -1.68 -21.79
N ASN A 200 5.63 -1.34 -22.91
CA ASN A 200 5.87 -2.27 -24.02
C ASN A 200 7.30 -2.80 -24.07
N LYS A 201 8.26 -2.13 -23.42
CA LYS A 201 9.66 -2.56 -23.36
C LYS A 201 9.93 -3.39 -22.12
N ALA A 202 9.47 -4.65 -22.12
CA ALA A 202 9.66 -5.56 -20.99
C ALA A 202 11.14 -5.97 -20.78
N SER A 203 11.95 -6.00 -21.84
CA SER A 203 13.36 -6.43 -21.82
C SER A 203 14.34 -5.35 -21.33
N ILE A 204 13.95 -4.07 -21.40
CA ILE A 204 14.69 -2.94 -20.85
C ILE A 204 13.69 -2.16 -20.02
N GLN A 205 13.72 -2.32 -18.69
CA GLN A 205 12.84 -1.61 -17.79
C GLN A 205 13.18 -0.11 -17.78
N VAL A 206 12.74 0.61 -18.80
CA VAL A 206 12.98 2.06 -18.92
C VAL A 206 11.92 2.79 -18.10
N ILE A 207 12.39 3.58 -17.14
CA ILE A 207 11.61 4.57 -16.42
C ILE A 207 12.02 5.94 -16.98
N ARG A 208 11.04 6.79 -17.27
CA ARG A 208 11.27 8.14 -17.80
C ARG A 208 10.63 9.17 -16.89
N VAL A 209 11.30 10.32 -16.76
CA VAL A 209 10.77 11.51 -16.10
C VAL A 209 10.30 12.47 -17.18
N TYR A 210 9.03 12.87 -17.10
CA TYR A 210 8.41 13.84 -18.00
C TYR A 210 8.11 15.12 -17.22
N SER A 211 8.40 16.28 -17.79
CA SER A 211 7.86 17.55 -17.33
C SER A 211 6.44 17.71 -17.84
N LEU A 212 5.54 18.21 -17.01
CA LEU A 212 4.14 18.43 -17.35
C LEU A 212 3.81 19.92 -17.31
N PRO A 213 2.94 20.41 -18.21
CA PRO A 213 2.39 21.75 -18.10
C PRO A 213 1.64 21.95 -16.78
N ASP A 214 1.60 23.20 -16.33
CA ASP A 214 0.69 23.62 -15.27
C ASP A 214 -0.76 23.31 -15.71
N GLY A 215 -1.60 22.97 -14.74
CA GLY A 215 -2.97 22.55 -15.04
C GLY A 215 -3.19 21.04 -15.30
N THR A 216 -2.15 20.25 -15.61
CA THR A 216 -2.33 18.85 -16.08
C THR A 216 -3.07 17.90 -15.13
N PHE A 217 -3.06 18.20 -13.82
CA PHE A 217 -3.71 17.36 -12.78
C PHE A 217 -4.76 18.11 -11.96
N SER A 218 -5.02 19.39 -12.26
CA SER A 218 -6.16 20.09 -11.68
C SER A 218 -7.40 19.63 -12.45
N SER A 219 -8.37 19.07 -11.74
CA SER A 219 -9.70 18.80 -12.27
C SER A 219 -10.36 20.14 -12.62
N ASP A 220 -11.08 20.20 -13.74
CA ASP A 220 -11.92 21.34 -14.16
C ASP A 220 -13.15 21.57 -13.21
N ASP A 221 -13.08 21.09 -11.96
CA ASP A 221 -14.17 21.17 -10.96
C ASP A 221 -13.98 22.36 -9.98
N ASP A 222 -12.98 23.23 -10.20
CA ASP A 222 -12.71 24.44 -9.40
C ASP A 222 -13.26 25.74 -10.06
N ASP A 223 -14.17 25.64 -11.05
CA ASP A 223 -14.72 26.76 -11.83
C ASP A 223 -16.17 27.16 -11.44
N ASP A 224 -16.66 26.80 -10.24
CA ASP A 224 -17.94 27.26 -9.70
C ASP A 224 -17.73 27.89 -8.31
N ASP A 225 -17.72 29.23 -8.24
CA ASP A 225 -18.12 30.10 -7.10
C ASP A 225 -17.30 31.40 -7.01
N ASP A 226 -17.32 32.24 -8.05
CA ASP A 226 -16.98 33.67 -7.94
C ASP A 226 -17.99 34.51 -8.77
N GLU A 227 -19.29 34.38 -8.47
CA GLU A 227 -20.29 35.42 -8.73
C GLU A 227 -20.85 35.91 -7.39
N GLU A 228 -20.05 36.62 -6.59
CA GLU A 228 -20.59 37.49 -5.54
C GLU A 228 -20.89 38.87 -6.12
N GLU A 229 -22.19 39.16 -6.12
CA GLU A 229 -22.85 40.40 -6.54
C GLU A 229 -22.25 41.65 -5.86
N GLU A 230 -21.80 42.62 -6.64
CA GLU A 230 -21.51 43.97 -6.15
C GLU A 230 -22.84 44.67 -5.76
N GLU A 231 -23.23 44.59 -4.47
CA GLU A 231 -24.27 45.48 -3.92
C GLU A 231 -23.74 46.92 -3.81
N GLU A 232 -24.46 47.83 -4.48
CA GLU A 232 -24.25 49.28 -4.50
C GLU A 232 -24.24 49.88 -3.08
N VAL A 233 -23.16 50.60 -2.75
CA VAL A 233 -23.14 51.52 -1.60
C VAL A 233 -23.69 52.87 -2.07
N GLU A 234 -24.92 53.21 -1.68
CA GLU A 234 -25.43 54.58 -1.74
C GLU A 234 -24.58 55.48 -0.82
N GLU A 235 -23.77 56.36 -1.40
CA GLU A 235 -23.15 57.48 -0.70
C GLU A 235 -24.20 58.57 -0.42
N GLU A 236 -24.53 58.78 0.85
CA GLU A 236 -25.09 60.04 1.35
C GLU A 236 -24.02 61.13 1.29
N GLU A 237 -24.21 62.17 0.46
CA GLU A 237 -23.66 63.50 0.73
C GLU A 237 -24.68 64.63 0.45
N SER A 238 -24.95 65.37 1.54
CA SER A 238 -25.44 66.77 1.65
C SER A 238 -26.90 67.14 1.39
#